data_AF-A0A1W9WTD9-F1
#
_entry.id   AF-A0A1W9WTD9-F1
#
_cell.length_a   1.000
_cell.length_b   1.000
_cell.length_c   1.000
_cell.angle_alpha   90.00
_cell.angle_beta   90.00
_cell.angle_gamma   90.00
#
_symmetry.space_group_name_H-M   'P 1'
#
loop_
_entity.id
_entity.type
_entity.pdbx_description
1 polymer ?
#
loop_
_entity_poly.entity_id
_entity_poly.type
_entity_poly.pdbx_seq_one_letter_code
_entity_poly.pdbx_strand_id
1 'polypeptide(L)'
;MIKPLIDRIKFFGFFGKIVLGGYQISYSSRENLKFDYPDADIFIIGYAEKSLLQAIFINKPKQPLQLNYEIDVKEIPSVYTTHEILVKPRQKMVRLETKRGCPYRCSFCSHRDLQKNKVYKHEQEKIFSELAYLKNKHVEKINVLDPVFNVGNDYLKIMQEIKRIDLNSIISLQTKFEMIKGEKGKQFLDLATEINAYLEFGIQTTVESECNAINRHSDKTVIKNVLHELKARQISYEVSLIYGLPIQTVDTFQYNIPSVKEIG
;
A
#
# COMPACT_ATOMS: atom_id res chain seq x y z
N MET A 1 11.87 4.68 -16.25
CA MET A 1 12.47 4.24 -17.54
C MET A 1 13.35 3.01 -17.29
N ILE A 2 12.83 1.80 -17.55
CA ILE A 2 13.59 0.55 -17.34
C ILE A 2 14.47 0.21 -18.55
N LYS A 3 13.98 0.47 -19.78
CA LYS A 3 14.70 0.16 -21.02
C LYS A 3 16.08 0.82 -21.14
N PRO A 4 16.26 2.14 -20.91
CA PRO A 4 17.59 2.75 -20.95
C PRO A 4 18.57 2.17 -19.92
N LEU A 5 18.06 1.68 -18.78
CA LEU A 5 18.90 1.00 -17.78
C LEU A 5 19.38 -0.35 -18.30
N ILE A 6 18.49 -1.13 -18.93
CA ILE A 6 18.82 -2.41 -19.56
C ILE A 6 19.88 -2.21 -20.66
N ASP A 7 19.68 -1.23 -21.53
CA ASP A 7 20.62 -0.90 -22.60
C ASP A 7 22.00 -0.56 -22.01
N ARG A 8 22.02 0.23 -20.93
CA ARG A 8 23.25 0.64 -20.25
C ARG A 8 23.98 -0.53 -19.60
N ILE A 9 23.30 -1.43 -18.87
CA ILE A 9 23.99 -2.58 -18.25
C ILE A 9 24.51 -3.55 -19.32
N LYS A 10 23.79 -3.73 -20.43
CA LYS A 10 24.27 -4.53 -21.56
C LYS A 10 25.49 -3.89 -22.22
N PHE A 11 25.47 -2.57 -22.40
CA PHE A 11 26.62 -1.81 -22.90
C PHE A 11 27.87 -2.01 -22.03
N PHE A 12 27.71 -2.13 -20.70
CA PHE A 12 28.80 -2.47 -19.77
C PHE A 12 29.14 -3.98 -19.69
N GLY A 13 28.64 -4.80 -20.63
CA GLY A 13 29.00 -6.21 -20.74
C GLY A 13 28.19 -7.17 -19.87
N PHE A 14 27.01 -6.76 -19.38
CA PHE A 14 26.12 -7.70 -18.69
C PHE A 14 25.41 -8.64 -19.68
N PHE A 15 25.79 -9.92 -19.66
CA PHE A 15 25.18 -10.98 -20.49
C PHE A 15 24.23 -11.90 -19.72
N GLY A 16 24.02 -11.62 -18.43
CA GLY A 16 23.14 -12.39 -17.57
C GLY A 16 21.68 -12.36 -18.01
N LYS A 17 20.85 -13.02 -17.21
CA LYS A 17 19.40 -13.06 -17.40
C LYS A 17 18.75 -11.81 -16.78
N ILE A 18 17.86 -11.16 -17.51
CA ILE A 18 17.11 -9.99 -17.07
C ILE A 18 15.70 -10.44 -16.65
N VAL A 19 15.39 -10.22 -15.38
CA VAL A 19 14.09 -10.54 -14.79
C VAL A 19 13.37 -9.23 -14.43
N LEU A 20 12.17 -9.02 -14.96
CA LEU A 20 11.35 -7.86 -14.68
C LEU A 20 10.10 -8.25 -13.88
N GLY A 21 9.69 -7.41 -12.93
CA GLY A 21 8.49 -7.60 -12.14
C GLY A 21 7.91 -6.28 -11.63
N GLY A 22 6.96 -6.37 -10.72
CA GLY A 22 6.28 -5.21 -10.12
C GLY A 22 4.99 -4.81 -10.86
N TYR A 23 4.36 -3.74 -10.39
CA TYR A 23 3.03 -3.33 -10.85
C TYR A 23 2.97 -3.04 -12.34
N GLN A 24 3.96 -2.33 -12.89
CA GLN A 24 4.01 -2.01 -14.32
C GLN A 24 3.98 -3.27 -15.20
N ILE A 25 4.75 -4.30 -14.84
CA ILE A 25 4.78 -5.58 -15.56
C ILE A 25 3.49 -6.39 -15.32
N SER A 26 2.96 -6.33 -14.11
CA SER A 26 1.76 -7.09 -13.73
C SER A 26 0.49 -6.57 -14.41
N TYR A 27 0.41 -5.26 -14.65
CA TYR A 27 -0.72 -4.56 -15.28
C TYR A 27 -0.60 -4.40 -16.80
N SER A 28 0.59 -4.58 -17.37
CA SER A 28 0.77 -4.64 -18.84
C SER A 28 0.02 -5.81 -19.46
N SER A 29 -0.40 -5.64 -20.73
CA SER A 29 -0.91 -6.76 -21.53
C SER A 29 0.15 -7.85 -21.63
N ARG A 30 -0.24 -9.08 -21.31
CA ARG A 30 0.64 -10.27 -21.32
C ARG A 30 1.29 -10.50 -22.68
N GLU A 31 0.56 -10.18 -23.74
CA GLU A 31 1.01 -10.34 -25.13
C GLU A 31 2.02 -9.26 -25.53
N ASN A 32 1.89 -8.06 -24.93
CA ASN A 32 2.70 -6.90 -25.26
C ASN A 32 4.04 -6.85 -24.53
N LEU A 33 4.18 -7.55 -23.38
CA LEU A 33 5.39 -7.50 -22.55
C LEU A 33 6.69 -7.75 -23.33
N LYS A 34 6.69 -8.73 -24.24
CA LYS A 34 7.86 -9.05 -25.07
C LYS A 34 8.20 -7.97 -26.10
N PHE A 35 7.24 -7.14 -26.49
CA PHE A 35 7.45 -6.03 -27.42
C PHE A 35 7.86 -4.76 -26.66
N ASP A 36 7.25 -4.53 -25.50
CA ASP A 36 7.55 -3.39 -24.63
C ASP A 36 8.96 -3.51 -24.01
N TYR A 37 9.36 -4.75 -23.69
CA TYR A 37 10.64 -5.08 -23.06
C TYR A 37 11.33 -6.26 -23.78
N PRO A 38 11.79 -6.07 -25.02
CA PRO A 38 12.36 -7.14 -25.85
C PRO A 38 13.65 -7.73 -25.27
N ASP A 39 14.31 -6.98 -24.39
CA ASP A 39 15.56 -7.35 -23.75
C ASP A 39 15.39 -8.11 -22.43
N ALA A 40 14.16 -8.32 -21.97
CA ALA A 40 13.87 -9.07 -20.76
C ALA A 40 13.65 -10.56 -21.05
N ASP A 41 14.21 -11.41 -20.20
CA ASP A 41 14.17 -12.86 -20.36
C ASP A 41 13.04 -13.51 -19.55
N ILE A 42 12.69 -12.94 -18.39
CA ILE A 42 11.61 -13.44 -17.52
C ILE A 42 10.77 -12.27 -17.01
N PHE A 43 9.45 -12.42 -17.09
CA PHE A 43 8.47 -11.51 -16.51
C PHE A 43 7.79 -12.17 -15.31
N ILE A 44 7.93 -11.56 -14.15
CA ILE A 44 7.20 -11.95 -12.94
C ILE A 44 5.89 -11.18 -12.88
N ILE A 45 4.82 -11.94 -12.85
CA ILE A 45 3.46 -11.45 -12.80
C ILE A 45 2.91 -11.60 -11.39
N GLY A 46 2.37 -10.53 -10.83
CA GLY A 46 1.85 -10.54 -9.47
C GLY A 46 2.96 -10.54 -8.44
N TYR A 47 2.82 -11.39 -7.43
CA TYR A 47 3.73 -11.43 -6.29
C TYR A 47 5.01 -12.22 -6.60
N ALA A 48 6.14 -11.69 -6.14
CA ALA A 48 7.45 -12.12 -6.60
C ALA A 48 8.12 -13.16 -5.70
N GLU A 49 7.65 -13.39 -4.47
CA GLU A 49 8.37 -14.16 -3.45
C GLU A 49 8.74 -15.57 -3.93
N LYS A 50 7.77 -16.34 -4.46
CA LYS A 50 8.04 -17.66 -5.03
C LYS A 50 8.53 -17.58 -6.49
N SER A 51 7.95 -16.68 -7.29
CA SER A 51 8.28 -16.54 -8.72
C SER A 51 9.73 -16.11 -8.97
N LEU A 52 10.29 -15.22 -8.13
CA LEU A 52 11.67 -14.76 -8.24
C LEU A 52 12.66 -15.86 -7.87
N LEU A 53 12.36 -16.65 -6.83
CA LEU A 53 13.17 -17.81 -6.47
C LEU A 53 13.25 -18.80 -7.64
N GLN A 54 12.11 -19.13 -8.26
CA GLN A 54 12.07 -19.97 -9.45
C GLN A 54 12.83 -19.34 -10.62
N ALA A 55 12.65 -18.03 -10.83
CA ALA A 55 13.36 -17.30 -11.87
C ALA A 55 14.88 -17.45 -11.71
N ILE A 56 15.43 -17.35 -10.49
CA ILE A 56 16.88 -17.49 -10.23
C ILE A 56 17.42 -18.83 -10.74
N PHE A 57 16.73 -19.94 -10.43
CA PHE A 57 17.16 -21.30 -10.81
C PHE A 57 16.97 -21.64 -12.29
N ILE A 58 16.13 -20.91 -13.01
CA ILE A 58 15.94 -21.10 -14.46
C ILE A 58 17.17 -20.58 -15.22
N ASN A 59 17.84 -21.41 -16.01
CA ASN A 59 18.86 -20.95 -16.96
C ASN A 59 18.27 -19.92 -17.94
N LYS A 60 19.11 -19.05 -18.51
CA LYS A 60 18.65 -18.01 -19.45
C LYS A 60 17.79 -18.65 -20.56
N PRO A 61 16.48 -18.35 -20.64
CA PRO A 61 15.60 -19.02 -21.57
C PRO A 61 15.82 -18.53 -23.01
N LYS A 62 15.54 -19.38 -24.00
CA LYS A 62 15.63 -19.01 -25.43
C LYS A 62 14.51 -18.08 -25.88
N GLN A 63 13.39 -18.07 -25.16
CA GLN A 63 12.23 -17.21 -25.38
C GLN A 63 11.78 -16.63 -24.04
N PRO A 64 11.23 -15.41 -24.00
CA PRO A 64 10.81 -14.81 -22.75
C PRO A 64 9.77 -15.65 -22.01
N LEU A 65 9.96 -15.85 -20.70
CA LEU A 65 9.04 -16.59 -19.85
C LEU A 65 8.18 -15.66 -19.00
N GLN A 66 6.97 -16.11 -18.66
CA GLN A 66 6.11 -15.44 -17.69
C GLN A 66 5.91 -16.36 -16.49
N LEU A 67 6.21 -15.88 -15.29
CA LEU A 67 6.08 -16.63 -14.04
C LEU A 67 5.03 -15.98 -13.14
N ASN A 68 4.15 -16.80 -12.57
CA ASN A 68 3.09 -16.38 -11.67
C ASN A 68 2.80 -17.48 -10.63
N TYR A 69 3.77 -17.76 -9.76
CA TYR A 69 3.58 -18.75 -8.70
C TYR A 69 2.73 -18.19 -7.58
N GLU A 70 1.75 -18.97 -7.14
CA GLU A 70 0.90 -18.59 -6.01
C GLU A 70 1.71 -18.51 -4.72
N ILE A 71 1.43 -17.48 -3.92
CA ILE A 71 2.04 -17.30 -2.61
C ILE A 71 1.00 -17.50 -1.51
N ASP A 72 1.45 -17.99 -0.36
CA ASP A 72 0.74 -17.80 0.90
C ASP A 72 1.47 -16.70 1.68
N VAL A 73 0.78 -15.59 1.92
CA VAL A 73 1.34 -14.44 2.64
C VAL A 73 1.68 -14.79 4.09
N LYS A 74 1.04 -15.82 4.66
CA LYS A 74 1.33 -16.32 6.01
C LYS A 74 2.70 -16.98 6.11
N GLU A 75 3.20 -17.56 5.01
CA GLU A 75 4.52 -18.20 4.95
C GLU A 75 5.65 -17.20 4.73
N ILE A 76 5.35 -15.93 4.43
CA ILE A 76 6.38 -14.92 4.17
C ILE A 76 7.07 -14.55 5.50
N PRO A 77 8.39 -14.78 5.63
CA PRO A 77 9.11 -14.46 6.84
C PRO A 77 9.18 -12.94 7.05
N SER A 78 9.39 -12.52 8.29
CA SER A 78 9.66 -11.12 8.59
C SER A 78 11.05 -10.73 8.12
N VAL A 79 11.14 -9.68 7.30
CA VAL A 79 12.42 -9.09 6.88
C VAL A 79 13.18 -8.40 8.01
N TYR A 80 12.51 -8.12 9.13
CA TYR A 80 13.09 -7.43 10.28
C TYR A 80 13.67 -8.40 11.30
N THR A 81 12.91 -9.44 11.67
CA THR A 81 13.37 -10.42 12.66
C THR A 81 14.37 -11.41 12.07
N THR A 82 14.39 -11.62 10.76
CA THR A 82 15.47 -12.36 10.06
C THR A 82 16.67 -11.48 9.71
N HIS A 83 16.61 -10.17 9.99
CA HIS A 83 17.66 -9.19 9.71
C HIS A 83 18.05 -9.00 8.24
N GLU A 84 17.20 -9.43 7.29
CA GLU A 84 17.39 -9.17 5.85
C GLU A 84 17.33 -7.66 5.54
N ILE A 85 16.51 -6.92 6.29
CA ILE A 85 16.53 -5.45 6.32
C ILE A 85 17.09 -5.00 7.67
N LEU A 86 18.32 -4.49 7.63
CA LEU A 86 18.97 -3.91 8.79
C LEU A 86 18.33 -2.55 9.13
N VAL A 87 17.84 -2.43 10.36
CA VAL A 87 17.28 -1.19 10.91
C VAL A 87 18.28 -0.59 11.88
N LYS A 88 18.76 0.62 11.56
CA LYS A 88 19.67 1.37 12.44
C LYS A 88 18.90 1.86 13.67
N PRO A 89 19.56 1.97 14.84
CA PRO A 89 18.96 2.67 15.98
C PRO A 89 18.52 4.08 15.57
N ARG A 90 17.31 4.49 15.98
CA ARG A 90 16.70 5.78 15.63
C ARG A 90 16.61 6.04 14.12
N GLN A 91 16.38 4.98 13.35
CA GLN A 91 16.09 5.16 11.93
C GLN A 91 14.83 6.02 11.76
N LYS A 92 14.94 7.04 10.89
CA LYS A 92 13.87 8.04 10.69
C LYS A 92 12.54 7.43 10.25
N MET A 93 12.60 6.40 9.40
CA MET A 93 11.41 5.78 8.84
C MET A 93 11.68 4.33 8.43
N VAL A 94 10.70 3.47 8.69
CA VAL A 94 10.62 2.09 8.18
C VAL A 94 9.23 1.85 7.58
N ARG A 95 9.07 0.71 6.90
CA ARG A 95 7.80 0.31 6.29
C ARG A 95 7.30 -1.00 6.89
N LEU A 96 6.03 -1.08 7.27
CA LEU A 96 5.45 -2.31 7.80
C LEU A 96 4.28 -2.73 6.90
N GLU A 97 4.19 -4.00 6.54
CA GLU A 97 3.04 -4.55 5.81
C GLU A 97 2.30 -5.50 6.75
N THR A 98 1.01 -5.25 6.99
CA THR A 98 0.17 -6.14 7.82
C THR A 98 -0.78 -6.97 6.97
N LYS A 99 -1.12 -6.45 5.78
CA LYS A 99 -1.93 -7.12 4.77
C LYS A 99 -1.57 -6.62 3.37
N ARG A 100 -1.91 -7.44 2.38
CA ARG A 100 -1.67 -7.16 0.97
C ARG A 100 -2.95 -7.29 0.15
N GLY A 101 -3.13 -6.38 -0.79
CA GLY A 101 -4.32 -6.30 -1.63
C GLY A 101 -5.40 -5.39 -1.03
N CYS A 102 -6.35 -5.00 -1.87
CA CYS A 102 -7.44 -4.09 -1.55
C CYS A 102 -8.75 -4.64 -2.14
N PRO A 103 -9.87 -4.65 -1.39
CA PRO A 103 -11.15 -5.16 -1.91
C PRO A 103 -11.84 -4.16 -2.85
N TYR A 104 -11.39 -2.90 -2.87
CA TYR A 104 -11.96 -1.83 -3.68
C TYR A 104 -11.43 -1.86 -5.12
N ARG A 105 -12.22 -1.29 -6.04
CA ARG A 105 -11.99 -1.35 -7.49
C ARG A 105 -11.85 0.03 -8.13
N CYS A 106 -11.18 0.96 -7.44
CA CYS A 106 -10.91 2.29 -7.99
C CYS A 106 -10.11 2.15 -9.29
N SER A 107 -10.53 2.82 -10.36
CA SER A 107 -10.03 2.59 -11.72
C SER A 107 -8.54 2.93 -11.90
N PHE A 108 -8.02 3.87 -11.11
CA PHE A 108 -6.63 4.32 -11.13
C PHE A 108 -5.70 3.48 -10.24
N CYS A 109 -6.24 2.57 -9.42
CA CYS A 109 -5.48 1.98 -8.32
C CYS A 109 -4.76 0.68 -8.70
N SER A 110 -3.45 0.61 -8.42
CA SER A 110 -2.64 -0.59 -8.61
C SER A 110 -2.63 -1.56 -7.41
N HIS A 111 -3.26 -1.20 -6.28
CA HIS A 111 -3.23 -2.04 -5.08
C HIS A 111 -4.22 -3.21 -5.11
N ARG A 112 -5.15 -3.22 -6.06
CA ARG A 112 -6.08 -4.33 -6.22
C ARG A 112 -5.30 -5.57 -6.65
N ASP A 113 -5.56 -6.69 -6.00
CA ASP A 113 -5.13 -7.97 -6.54
C ASP A 113 -5.94 -8.27 -7.81
N LEU A 114 -5.30 -8.11 -8.96
CA LEU A 114 -5.92 -8.34 -10.26
C LEU A 114 -6.26 -9.81 -10.51
N GLN A 115 -5.63 -10.74 -9.79
CA GLN A 115 -5.80 -12.17 -10.05
C GLN A 115 -6.99 -12.73 -9.30
N LYS A 116 -7.01 -12.57 -7.97
CA LYS A 116 -8.05 -13.19 -7.12
C LYS A 116 -8.97 -12.17 -6.47
N ASN A 117 -8.68 -10.87 -6.59
CA ASN A 117 -9.43 -9.80 -5.92
C ASN A 117 -9.54 -10.05 -4.40
N LYS A 118 -8.50 -10.63 -3.80
CA LYS A 118 -8.45 -11.01 -2.38
C LYS A 118 -7.55 -10.05 -1.58
N VAL A 119 -7.85 -9.98 -0.29
CA VAL A 119 -6.97 -9.36 0.72
C VAL A 119 -6.30 -10.49 1.48
N TYR A 120 -4.98 -10.50 1.45
CA TYR A 120 -4.13 -11.46 2.13
C TYR A 120 -3.62 -10.83 3.41
N LYS A 121 -3.59 -11.60 4.50
CA LYS A 121 -3.20 -11.09 5.82
C LYS A 121 -1.95 -11.82 6.28
N HIS A 122 -0.99 -11.07 6.80
CA HIS A 122 0.13 -11.66 7.52
C HIS A 122 -0.35 -12.21 8.86
N GLU A 123 0.37 -13.19 9.40
CA GLU A 123 0.10 -13.71 10.75
C GLU A 123 0.32 -12.62 11.80
N GLN A 124 -0.55 -12.56 12.81
CA GLN A 124 -0.49 -11.50 13.83
C GLN A 124 0.78 -11.60 14.67
N GLU A 125 1.20 -12.81 15.02
CA GLU A 125 2.42 -13.05 15.78
C GLU A 125 3.66 -12.51 15.06
N LYS A 126 3.72 -12.68 13.73
CA LYS A 126 4.76 -12.08 12.89
C LYS A 126 4.74 -10.55 13.03
N ILE A 127 3.58 -9.92 12.83
CA ILE A 127 3.44 -8.45 12.92
C ILE A 127 3.84 -7.94 14.31
N PHE A 128 3.44 -8.64 15.38
CA PHE A 128 3.76 -8.25 16.75
C PHE A 128 5.27 -8.37 17.03
N SER A 129 5.92 -9.43 16.51
CA SER A 129 7.38 -9.57 16.59
C SER A 129 8.11 -8.45 15.83
N GLU A 130 7.57 -8.03 14.68
CA GLU A 130 8.10 -6.90 13.90
C GLU A 130 7.98 -5.59 14.69
N LEU A 131 6.81 -5.31 15.28
CA LEU A 131 6.59 -4.12 16.11
C LEU A 131 7.53 -4.09 17.32
N ALA A 132 7.70 -5.22 18.02
CA ALA A 132 8.64 -5.33 19.14
C ALA A 132 10.10 -5.07 18.71
N TYR A 133 10.51 -5.63 17.56
CA TYR A 133 11.84 -5.37 17.00
C TYR A 133 12.04 -3.88 16.67
N LEU A 134 11.06 -3.26 16.01
CA LEU A 134 11.13 -1.84 15.63
C LEU A 134 11.11 -0.92 16.86
N LYS A 135 10.37 -1.28 17.92
CA LYS A 135 10.42 -0.61 19.23
C LYS A 135 11.84 -0.60 19.79
N ASN A 136 12.48 -1.76 19.82
CA ASN A 136 13.85 -1.91 20.35
C ASN A 136 14.89 -1.12 19.55
N LYS A 137 14.60 -0.80 18.29
CA LYS A 137 15.43 0.09 17.46
C LYS A 137 15.09 1.57 17.63
N HIS A 138 14.08 1.93 18.44
CA HIS A 138 13.63 3.30 18.64
C HIS A 138 13.35 4.05 17.32
N VAL A 139 12.73 3.36 16.36
CA VAL A 139 12.39 3.95 15.06
C VAL A 139 11.47 5.16 15.25
N GLU A 140 11.71 6.24 14.51
CA GLU A 140 10.95 7.48 14.66
C GLU A 140 9.56 7.40 14.00
N LYS A 141 9.48 6.80 12.81
CA LYS A 141 8.23 6.65 12.04
C LYS A 141 8.08 5.27 11.41
N ILE A 142 6.88 4.70 11.48
CA ILE A 142 6.49 3.47 10.79
C ILE A 142 5.38 3.81 9.79
N ASN A 143 5.67 3.62 8.51
CA ASN A 143 4.66 3.75 7.46
C ASN A 143 4.05 2.38 7.20
N VAL A 144 2.76 2.22 7.50
CA VAL A 144 2.05 0.98 7.18
C VAL A 144 1.67 0.98 5.71
N LEU A 145 2.07 -0.05 4.98
CA LEU A 145 1.92 -0.19 3.53
C LEU A 145 0.56 -0.70 3.07
N ASP A 146 -0.31 -1.03 4.02
CA ASP A 146 -1.63 -1.54 3.72
C ASP A 146 -2.43 -0.51 2.91
N PRO A 147 -3.05 -0.88 1.77
CA PRO A 147 -3.79 0.07 0.93
C PRO A 147 -4.97 0.73 1.66
N VAL A 148 -5.59 0.00 2.58
CA VAL A 148 -6.58 0.50 3.53
C VAL A 148 -6.42 -0.27 4.83
N PHE A 149 -5.82 0.35 5.84
CA PHE A 149 -5.50 -0.25 7.12
C PHE A 149 -6.75 -0.70 7.89
N ASN A 150 -7.78 0.15 7.97
CA ASN A 150 -8.99 -0.09 8.77
C ASN A 150 -10.05 -1.00 8.09
N VAL A 151 -9.62 -1.89 7.20
CA VAL A 151 -10.46 -2.93 6.59
C VAL A 151 -10.16 -4.29 7.22
N GLY A 152 -11.24 -5.04 7.52
CA GLY A 152 -11.16 -6.34 8.18
C GLY A 152 -11.39 -6.22 9.69
N ASN A 153 -10.83 -7.16 10.47
CA ASN A 153 -11.00 -7.20 11.94
C ASN A 153 -9.68 -7.11 12.71
N ASP A 154 -8.54 -7.20 12.02
CA ASP A 154 -7.24 -7.36 12.68
C ASP A 154 -6.60 -6.02 13.05
N TYR A 155 -7.00 -4.94 12.39
CA TYR A 155 -6.40 -3.61 12.56
C TYR A 155 -6.51 -3.10 14.01
N LEU A 156 -7.62 -3.39 14.70
CA LEU A 156 -7.78 -3.03 16.12
C LEU A 156 -6.79 -3.77 17.01
N LYS A 157 -6.55 -5.06 16.75
CA LYS A 157 -5.58 -5.86 17.52
C LYS A 157 -4.15 -5.35 17.33
N ILE A 158 -3.82 -4.91 16.10
CA ILE A 158 -2.52 -4.31 15.81
C ILE A 158 -2.35 -2.98 16.56
N MET A 159 -3.36 -2.11 16.56
CA MET A 159 -3.31 -0.86 17.34
C MET A 159 -3.24 -1.11 18.84
N GLN A 160 -3.98 -2.10 19.35
CA GLN A 160 -3.90 -2.53 20.74
C GLN A 160 -2.50 -3.03 21.09
N GLU A 161 -1.84 -3.77 20.19
CA GLU A 161 -0.46 -4.19 20.40
C GLU A 161 0.50 -3.01 20.44
N ILE A 162 0.39 -2.07 19.49
CA ILE A 162 1.20 -0.83 19.45
C ILE A 162 1.08 -0.07 20.78
N LYS A 163 -0.15 0.07 21.29
CA LYS A 163 -0.43 0.66 22.60
C LYS A 163 0.18 -0.17 23.74
N ARG A 164 -0.06 -1.49 23.76
CA ARG A 164 0.40 -2.40 24.82
C ARG A 164 1.92 -2.36 24.97
N ILE A 165 2.64 -2.30 23.85
CA ILE A 165 4.10 -2.21 23.86
C ILE A 165 4.60 -0.79 24.01
N ASP A 166 3.76 0.24 24.18
CA ASP A 166 4.18 1.64 24.31
C ASP A 166 5.15 2.07 23.18
N LEU A 167 4.74 1.83 21.94
CA LEU A 167 5.52 2.19 20.77
C LEU A 167 5.36 3.67 20.43
N ASN A 168 6.37 4.47 20.78
CA ASN A 168 6.35 5.94 20.62
C ASN A 168 6.57 6.44 19.18
N SER A 169 6.78 5.55 18.20
CA SER A 169 6.94 5.91 16.79
C SER A 169 5.66 6.56 16.24
N ILE A 170 5.80 7.51 15.32
CA ILE A 170 4.66 7.98 14.51
C ILE A 170 4.19 6.82 13.64
N ILE A 171 2.91 6.48 13.69
CA ILE A 171 2.31 5.38 12.92
C ILE A 171 1.44 5.97 11.81
N SER A 172 1.95 5.96 10.58
CA SER A 172 1.23 6.41 9.39
C SER A 172 0.29 5.31 8.89
N LEU A 173 -1.01 5.60 8.82
CA LEU A 173 -2.07 4.63 8.49
C LEU A 173 -2.97 5.13 7.36
N GLN A 174 -2.93 4.49 6.20
CA GLN A 174 -3.90 4.75 5.13
C GLN A 174 -5.28 4.25 5.53
N THR A 175 -6.25 5.15 5.61
CA THR A 175 -7.53 4.90 6.28
C THR A 175 -8.68 5.31 5.37
N LYS A 176 -9.82 4.60 5.47
CA LYS A 176 -11.04 4.92 4.73
C LYS A 176 -12.13 5.41 5.67
N PHE A 177 -12.75 6.55 5.33
CA PHE A 177 -13.80 7.19 6.12
C PHE A 177 -14.99 6.27 6.39
N GLU A 178 -15.47 5.57 5.36
CA GLU A 178 -16.66 4.73 5.40
C GLU A 178 -16.52 3.48 6.30
N MET A 179 -15.29 3.19 6.72
CA MET A 179 -14.98 2.11 7.65
C MET A 179 -15.01 2.56 9.12
N ILE A 180 -15.03 3.88 9.38
CA ILE A 180 -15.14 4.46 10.72
C ILE A 180 -16.62 4.65 11.04
N LYS A 181 -17.28 3.56 11.45
CA LYS A 181 -18.70 3.55 11.80
C LYS A 181 -19.01 2.58 12.93
N GLY A 182 -20.08 2.85 13.66
CA GLY A 182 -20.54 2.02 14.79
C GLY A 182 -19.48 1.91 15.89
N GLU A 183 -19.57 0.83 16.67
CA GLU A 183 -18.69 0.58 17.82
C GLU A 183 -17.21 0.42 17.43
N LYS A 184 -16.93 -0.34 16.36
CA LYS A 184 -15.55 -0.51 15.87
C LYS A 184 -14.92 0.80 15.41
N GLY A 185 -15.69 1.67 14.78
CA GLY A 185 -15.22 3.01 14.38
C GLY A 185 -14.86 3.87 15.58
N LYS A 186 -15.70 3.85 16.63
CA LYS A 186 -15.39 4.54 17.90
C LYS A 186 -14.10 4.00 18.52
N GLN A 187 -14.00 2.67 18.66
CA GLN A 187 -12.81 2.02 19.21
C GLN A 187 -11.54 2.32 18.39
N PHE A 188 -11.65 2.41 17.07
CA PHE A 188 -10.52 2.81 16.21
C PHE A 188 -10.05 4.23 16.53
N LEU A 189 -10.98 5.18 16.67
CA LEU A 189 -10.65 6.57 17.01
C LEU A 189 -10.09 6.68 18.42
N ASP A 190 -10.64 5.96 19.39
CA ASP A 190 -10.14 5.94 20.76
C ASP A 190 -8.72 5.36 20.81
N LEU A 191 -8.44 4.25 20.12
CA LEU A 191 -7.08 3.73 20.02
C LEU A 191 -6.12 4.69 19.30
N ALA A 192 -6.61 5.46 18.32
CA ALA A 192 -5.80 6.44 17.61
C ALA A 192 -5.39 7.63 18.48
N THR A 193 -6.11 7.95 19.57
CA THR A 193 -5.67 8.97 20.55
C THR A 193 -4.66 8.42 21.56
N GLU A 194 -4.65 7.10 21.75
CA GLU A 194 -3.77 6.42 22.71
C GLU A 194 -2.42 5.99 22.11
N ILE A 195 -2.25 6.16 20.80
CA ILE A 195 -1.00 5.93 20.08
C ILE A 195 -0.64 7.17 19.26
N ASN A 196 0.60 7.28 18.80
CA ASN A 196 1.03 8.38 17.94
C ASN A 196 0.60 8.16 16.48
N ALA A 197 -0.72 8.08 16.23
CA ALA A 197 -1.29 7.80 14.92
C ALA A 197 -1.30 9.05 14.03
N TYR A 198 -0.92 8.85 12.77
CA TYR A 198 -1.10 9.81 11.67
C TYR A 198 -1.97 9.17 10.60
N LEU A 199 -3.22 9.63 10.46
CA LEU A 199 -4.20 9.02 9.58
C LEU A 199 -4.20 9.67 8.19
N GLU A 200 -4.02 8.88 7.15
CA GLU A 200 -3.97 9.34 5.76
C GLU A 200 -5.27 8.95 5.04
N PHE A 201 -6.06 9.93 4.62
CA PHE A 201 -7.34 9.67 3.95
C PHE A 201 -7.34 10.11 2.50
N GLY A 202 -7.81 9.23 1.61
CA GLY A 202 -7.97 9.56 0.20
C GLY A 202 -9.40 10.00 -0.16
N ILE A 203 -9.69 11.29 -0.24
CA ILE A 203 -10.96 11.77 -0.83
C ILE A 203 -10.90 11.68 -2.36
N GLN A 204 -9.77 12.08 -2.93
CA GLN A 204 -9.51 12.18 -4.38
C GLN A 204 -10.35 13.24 -5.09
N THR A 205 -11.67 13.18 -4.97
CA THR A 205 -12.59 14.22 -5.45
C THR A 205 -13.92 14.20 -4.68
N THR A 206 -14.57 15.36 -4.57
CA THR A 206 -15.94 15.50 -4.03
C THR A 206 -16.99 15.72 -5.14
N VAL A 207 -16.55 15.76 -6.40
CA VAL A 207 -17.42 15.89 -7.59
C VAL A 207 -17.96 14.52 -7.97
N GLU A 208 -19.29 14.38 -7.99
CA GLU A 208 -19.96 13.07 -8.13
C GLU A 208 -19.67 12.38 -9.47
N SER A 209 -19.69 13.14 -10.58
CA SER A 209 -19.36 12.59 -11.90
C SER A 209 -17.95 12.01 -11.95
N GLU A 210 -16.98 12.73 -11.37
CA GLU A 210 -15.58 12.27 -11.29
C GLU A 210 -15.46 11.02 -10.41
N CYS A 211 -16.08 11.02 -9.21
CA CYS A 211 -16.16 9.86 -8.32
C CYS A 211 -16.68 8.60 -9.04
N ASN A 212 -17.73 8.75 -9.85
CA ASN A 212 -18.31 7.68 -10.65
C ASN A 212 -17.33 7.20 -11.73
N ALA A 213 -16.68 8.12 -12.44
CA ALA A 213 -15.69 7.79 -13.48
C ALA A 213 -14.48 7.00 -12.91
N ILE A 214 -14.12 7.25 -11.65
CA ILE A 214 -13.01 6.56 -10.99
C ILE A 214 -13.43 5.34 -10.16
N ASN A 215 -14.72 5.02 -10.16
CA ASN A 215 -15.32 3.96 -9.33
C ASN A 215 -14.91 4.08 -7.86
N ARG A 216 -14.98 5.30 -7.32
CA ARG A 216 -14.69 5.62 -5.93
C ARG A 216 -15.78 6.54 -5.39
N HIS A 217 -16.83 5.93 -4.88
CA HIS A 217 -17.86 6.67 -4.17
C HIS A 217 -17.37 7.01 -2.75
N SER A 218 -17.62 8.26 -2.36
CA SER A 218 -17.41 8.75 -1.01
C SER A 218 -18.67 9.50 -0.54
N ASP A 219 -19.10 9.25 0.68
CA ASP A 219 -20.25 9.93 1.29
C ASP A 219 -19.78 11.18 2.03
N LYS A 220 -20.19 12.36 1.54
CA LYS A 220 -19.81 13.67 2.12
C LYS A 220 -20.25 13.80 3.58
N THR A 221 -21.38 13.23 3.97
CA THR A 221 -21.89 13.26 5.34
C THR A 221 -20.99 12.42 6.25
N VAL A 222 -20.60 11.23 5.79
CA VAL A 222 -19.67 10.37 6.53
C VAL A 222 -18.31 11.04 6.69
N ILE A 223 -17.76 11.63 5.62
CA ILE A 223 -16.49 12.37 5.67
C ILE A 223 -16.60 13.49 6.71
N LYS A 224 -17.62 14.34 6.62
CA LYS A 224 -17.85 15.46 7.55
C LYS A 224 -17.86 15.00 9.00
N ASN A 225 -18.64 13.96 9.31
CA ASN A 225 -18.76 13.45 10.67
C ASN A 225 -17.43 12.91 11.19
N VAL A 226 -16.70 12.14 10.39
CA VAL A 226 -15.40 11.61 10.79
C VAL A 226 -14.37 12.73 10.98
N LEU A 227 -14.30 13.72 10.08
CA LEU A 227 -13.38 14.85 10.23
C LEU A 227 -13.67 15.66 11.50
N HIS A 228 -14.94 15.87 11.83
CA HIS A 228 -15.33 16.49 13.10
C HIS A 228 -14.82 15.68 14.31
N GLU A 229 -15.03 14.36 14.29
CA GLU A 229 -14.58 13.45 15.34
C GLU A 229 -13.04 13.41 15.50
N LEU A 230 -12.29 13.52 14.39
CA LEU A 230 -10.84 13.60 14.39
C LEU A 230 -10.35 14.92 15.03
N LYS A 231 -10.94 16.06 14.64
CA LYS A 231 -10.62 17.37 15.22
C LYS A 231 -10.93 17.42 16.71
N ALA A 232 -12.11 16.95 17.12
CA ALA A 232 -12.53 16.92 18.53
C ALA A 232 -11.59 16.10 19.40
N ARG A 233 -11.03 15.01 18.86
CA ARG A 233 -10.04 14.14 19.53
C ARG A 233 -8.59 14.57 19.33
N GLN A 234 -8.32 15.64 18.57
CA GLN A 234 -6.97 16.10 18.21
C GLN A 234 -6.10 15.00 17.55
N ILE A 235 -6.73 14.11 16.78
CA ILE A 235 -6.01 13.08 16.03
C ILE A 235 -5.34 13.73 14.82
N SER A 236 -4.06 13.42 14.59
CA SER A 236 -3.34 13.93 13.42
C SER A 236 -3.79 13.21 12.16
N TYR A 237 -4.12 13.96 11.10
CA TYR A 237 -4.55 13.40 9.83
C TYR A 237 -4.17 14.28 8.64
N GLU A 238 -4.18 13.68 7.46
CA GLU A 238 -4.16 14.37 6.18
C GLU A 238 -5.23 13.84 5.23
N VAL A 239 -5.56 14.66 4.23
CA VAL A 239 -6.49 14.33 3.18
C VAL A 239 -5.82 14.56 1.83
N SER A 240 -5.90 13.59 0.93
CA SER A 240 -5.37 13.69 -0.44
C SER A 240 -6.47 13.94 -1.47
N LEU A 241 -6.14 14.76 -2.48
CA LEU A 241 -6.91 14.94 -3.72
C LEU A 241 -6.05 14.53 -4.92
N ILE A 242 -6.69 14.10 -6.00
CA ILE A 242 -6.02 13.79 -7.25
C ILE A 242 -6.41 14.83 -8.29
N TYR A 243 -5.39 15.39 -8.93
CA TYR A 243 -5.52 16.21 -10.12
C TYR A 243 -5.35 15.35 -11.38
N GLY A 244 -6.14 15.61 -12.41
CA GLY A 244 -6.10 14.89 -13.69
C GLY A 244 -6.89 13.59 -13.69
N LEU A 245 -7.96 13.48 -12.88
CA LEU A 245 -8.88 12.34 -12.98
C LEU A 245 -9.59 12.33 -14.35
N PRO A 246 -10.06 11.17 -14.83
CA PRO A 246 -10.94 11.12 -15.99
C PRO A 246 -12.07 12.14 -15.83
N ILE A 247 -12.39 12.86 -16.91
CA ILE A 247 -13.42 13.91 -17.01
C ILE A 247 -13.26 15.14 -16.09
N GLN A 248 -12.22 15.20 -15.26
CA GLN A 248 -11.94 16.36 -14.41
C GLN A 248 -11.40 17.52 -15.24
N THR A 249 -11.94 18.73 -15.00
CA THR A 249 -11.46 19.98 -15.60
C THR A 249 -10.71 20.80 -14.56
N VAL A 250 -10.05 21.88 -15.01
CA VAL A 250 -9.44 22.85 -14.10
C VAL A 250 -10.50 23.44 -13.17
N ASP A 251 -11.68 23.79 -13.70
CA ASP A 251 -12.77 24.39 -12.93
C ASP A 251 -13.30 23.45 -11.85
N THR A 252 -13.54 22.18 -12.19
CA THR A 252 -14.04 21.20 -11.21
C THR A 252 -13.00 20.91 -10.13
N PHE A 253 -11.71 20.87 -10.48
CA PHE A 253 -10.64 20.74 -9.48
C PHE A 253 -10.53 21.97 -8.57
N GLN A 254 -10.63 23.19 -9.13
CA GLN A 254 -10.62 24.42 -8.35
C GLN A 254 -11.80 24.51 -7.39
N TYR A 255 -12.99 24.05 -7.79
CA TYR A 255 -14.16 23.93 -6.91
C TYR A 255 -13.96 22.92 -5.77
N ASN A 256 -13.26 21.82 -6.04
CA ASN A 256 -13.09 20.71 -5.12
C ASN A 256 -12.24 21.07 -3.88
N ILE A 257 -11.24 21.94 -4.04
CA ILE A 257 -10.37 22.38 -2.93
C ILE A 257 -11.14 23.07 -1.78
N PRO A 258 -11.91 24.15 -2.02
CA PRO A 258 -12.70 24.78 -0.96
C PRO A 258 -13.80 23.84 -0.45
N SER A 259 -14.42 23.04 -1.32
CA SER A 259 -15.43 22.05 -0.91
C SER A 259 -14.91 21.10 0.17
N VAL A 260 -13.67 20.61 0.05
CA VAL A 260 -13.08 19.73 1.07
C VAL A 260 -12.80 20.46 2.37
N LYS A 261 -12.33 21.70 2.30
CA LYS A 261 -12.09 22.54 3.50
C LYS A 261 -13.38 22.87 4.25
N GLU A 262 -14.49 23.03 3.53
CA GLU A 262 -15.82 23.27 4.14
C GLU A 262 -16.38 22.03 4.84
N ILE A 263 -16.00 20.83 4.39
CA ILE A 263 -16.46 19.56 4.98
C ILE A 263 -15.83 19.34 6.36
N GLY A 264 -14.62 19.83 6.62
CA GLY A 264 -13.95 19.66 7.91
C GLY A 264 -12.44 19.67 7.81
#